data_AF-A0A2V5Y0Z1-F1
#
_entry.id   AF-A0A2V5Y0Z1-F1
#
_cell.length_a   1.000
_cell.length_b   1.000
_cell.length_c   1.000
_cell.angle_alpha   90.00
_cell.angle_beta   90.00
_cell.angle_gamma   90.00
#
_symmetry.space_group_name_H-M   'P 1'
#
loop_
_entity.id
_entity.type
_entity.pdbx_description
1 polymer ?
#
loop_
_entity_poly.entity_id
_entity_poly.type
_entity_poly.pdbx_seq_one_letter_code
_entity_poly.pdbx_strand_id
1 'polypeptide(L)' 'MDLEQFREYCLSRVAANESMPFGEGVLVFKVAGKMFALAA' A
#
# COMPACT_ATOMS: atom_id res chain seq x y z
N MET A 1 -12.83 -1.91 8.32
CA MET A 1 -11.58 -1.20 8.01
C MET A 1 -11.83 -0.49 6.70
N ASP A 2 -11.87 0.83 6.73
CA ASP A 2 -12.04 1.65 5.53
C ASP A 2 -10.71 1.73 4.77
N LEU A 3 -10.76 2.02 3.46
CA LEU A 3 -9.57 2.09 2.61
C LEU A 3 -8.54 3.09 3.14
N GLU A 4 -9.01 4.21 3.70
CA GLU A 4 -8.16 5.25 4.27
C GLU A 4 -7.40 4.77 5.51
N GLN A 5 -8.09 4.13 6.45
CA GLN A 5 -7.45 3.52 7.64
C GLN A 5 -6.47 2.41 7.26
N PHE A 6 -6.80 1.60 6.26
CA PHE A 6 -5.90 0.57 5.75
C PHE A 6 -4.62 1.18 5.17
N ARG A 7 -4.77 2.22 4.36
CA ARG A 7 -3.68 2.96 3.76
C ARG A 7 -2.78 3.59 4.82
N GLU A 8 -3.34 4.29 5.80
CA GLU A 8 -2.58 4.86 6.92
C GLU A 8 -1.85 3.78 7.72
N TYR A 9 -2.51 2.65 8.00
CA TYR A 9 -1.88 1.53 8.69
C TYR A 9 -0.69 0.95 7.91
N CYS A 10 -0.84 0.77 6.59
CA CYS A 10 0.23 0.28 5.73
C CYS A 10 1.40 1.28 5.63
N LEU A 11 1.10 2.58 5.52
CA LEU A 11 2.10 3.65 5.45
C LEU A 11 2.79 3.92 6.80
N SER A 12 2.21 3.49 7.93
CA SER A 12 2.85 3.59 9.25
C SER A 12 4.10 2.69 9.40
N ARG A 13 4.33 1.74 8.47
CA ARG A 13 5.49 0.85 8.53
C ARG A 13 6.76 1.60 8.09
N VAL A 14 7.87 1.33 8.77
CA VAL A 14 9.16 1.94 8.42
C VAL A 14 9.52 1.59 6.98
N ALA A 15 9.93 2.60 6.20
CA ALA A 15 10.23 2.48 4.78
C ALA A 15 9.05 1.95 3.92
N ALA A 16 7.82 2.22 4.35
CA ALA A 16 6.63 1.96 3.54
C ALA A 16 6.45 3.00 2.44
N ASN A 17 5.96 2.54 1.29
CA ASN A 17 5.43 3.39 0.24
C ASN A 17 4.29 2.69 -0.51
N GLU A 18 3.56 3.46 -1.31
CA GLU A 18 2.48 2.96 -2.16
C GLU A 18 2.78 3.21 -3.64
N SER A 19 2.23 2.37 -4.51
CA SER A 19 2.34 2.50 -5.97
C SER A 19 1.19 1.78 -6.66
N MET A 20 0.93 2.10 -7.94
CA MET A 20 -0.08 1.46 -8.77
C MET A 20 0.56 0.70 -9.94
N PRO A 21 1.31 -0.39 -9.70
CA PRO A 21 2.02 -1.11 -10.77
C PRO A 21 1.09 -1.90 -11.70
N PHE A 22 -0.17 -2.11 -11.32
CA PHE A 22 -1.15 -2.90 -12.07
C PHE A 22 -2.24 -2.05 -12.74
N GLY A 23 -2.06 -0.72 -12.78
CA GLY A 23 -3.02 0.23 -13.34
C GLY A 23 -3.87 0.93 -12.28
N GLU A 24 -4.77 1.79 -12.75
CA GLU A 24 -5.68 2.54 -11.88
C GLU A 24 -6.65 1.61 -11.16
N GLY A 25 -6.83 1.81 -9.86
CA GLY A 25 -7.73 1.01 -9.01
C GLY A 25 -7.06 -0.09 -8.19
N VAL A 26 -5.76 -0.38 -8.38
CA VAL A 26 -5.04 -1.33 -7.53
C VAL A 26 -3.87 -0.65 -6.83
N LEU A 27 -4.02 -0.43 -5.52
CA LEU A 27 -3.01 0.20 -4.68
C LEU A 27 -2.13 -0.88 -4.06
N VAL A 28 -0.82 -0.80 -4.30
CA VAL A 28 0.16 -1.76 -3.77
C VAL A 28 1.07 -1.08 -2.78
N PHE A 29 1.16 -1.66 -1.58
CA PHE A 29 2.05 -1.21 -0.52
C PHE A 29 3.32 -2.04 -0.50
N LYS A 30 4.46 -1.35 -0.35
CA LYS A 30 5.79 -1.96 -0.30
C LYS A 30 6.52 -1.51 0.96
N VAL A 31 7.38 -2.37 1.50
CA VAL A 31 8.37 -2.04 2.54
C VAL A 31 9.75 -2.36 2.00
N ALA A 32 10.66 -1.38 2.08
CA ALA A 32 12.03 -1.53 1.55
C ALA A 32 12.05 -2.08 0.09
N GLY A 33 11.10 -1.64 -0.73
CA GLY A 33 10.98 -2.04 -2.14
C GLY A 33 10.27 -3.36 -2.42
N LYS A 34 9.86 -4.12 -1.40
CA LYS A 34 9.13 -5.40 -1.56
C LYS A 34 7.64 -5.25 -1.25
N MET A 35 6.78 -5.80 -2.11
CA MET A 35 5.32 -5.79 -1.92
C MET A 35 4.93 -6.62 -0.70
N PHE A 36 3.98 -6.13 0.09
CA PHE A 36 3.45 -6.86 1.25
C PHE A 36 1.93 -6.78 1.40
N ALA A 37 1.27 -5.81 0.77
CA ALA A 37 -0.18 -5.67 0.78
C ALA A 37 -0.70 -5.02 -0.51
N LEU A 38 -1.96 -5.30 -0.84
CA LEU A 38 -2.68 -4.69 -1.96
C LEU A 38 -4.13 -4.39 -1.56
N ALA A 39 -4.71 -3.33 -2.11
CA ALA A 39 -6.13 -2.99 -2.03
C ALA A 39 -6.69 -2.73 -3.44
N ALA A 40 -7.92 -3.19 -3.66
CA ALA A 40 -8.72 -2.99 -4.86
C ALA A 40 -10.14 -2.57 -4.46
#